data_AF-K6EAG7-F1
#
_entry.id   AF-K6EAG7-F1
#
_cell.length_a   1.000
_cell.length_b   1.000
_cell.length_c   1.000
_cell.angle_alpha   90.00
_cell.angle_beta   90.00
_cell.angle_gamma   90.00
#
_symmetry.space_group_name_H-M   'P 1'
#
loop_
_entity.id
_entity.type
_entity.pdbx_description
1 polymer ?
#
loop_
_entity_poly.entity_id
_entity_poly.type
_entity_poly.pdbx_seq_one_letter_code
_entity_poly.pdbx_strand_id
1 'polypeptide(L)' 'MRFKPYWELTYKEKFFRTLWMTPFVILFHFIPEKLFAFFIPKSILVSIIWVIFIWQIVYTYKKWKRSY' A
#
# COMPACT_ATOMS: atom_id res chain seq x y z
N MET A 1 10.76 17.65 -1.05
CA MET A 1 9.34 17.18 -1.10
C MET A 1 8.60 17.81 0.06
N ARG A 2 7.62 18.69 -0.17
CA ARG A 2 6.77 19.24 0.90
C ARG A 2 5.78 18.14 1.31
N PHE A 3 5.89 17.60 2.52
CA PHE A 3 4.96 16.61 3.04
C PHE A 3 3.59 17.26 3.26
N LYS A 4 2.68 17.08 2.31
CA LYS A 4 1.27 17.47 2.47
C LYS A 4 0.53 16.38 3.25
N PRO A 5 -0.44 16.73 4.11
CA PRO A 5 -1.29 15.76 4.78
C PRO A 5 -2.09 14.90 3.80
N TYR A 6 -2.44 13.66 4.17
CA TYR A 6 -3.06 12.70 3.23
C TYR A 6 -4.40 13.18 2.63
N TRP A 7 -5.15 13.98 3.39
CA TRP A 7 -6.42 14.53 2.96
C TRP A 7 -6.29 15.63 1.90
N GLU A 8 -5.14 16.31 1.82
CA GLU A 8 -4.87 17.38 0.84
C GLU A 8 -4.23 16.85 -0.46
N LEU A 9 -3.86 15.57 -0.51
CA LEU A 9 -3.22 14.97 -1.68
C LEU A 9 -4.24 14.72 -2.79
N THR A 10 -3.88 15.14 -4.00
CA THR A 10 -4.55 14.76 -5.24
C THR A 10 -4.47 13.25 -5.46
N TYR A 11 -5.40 12.69 -6.25
CA TYR A 11 -5.39 11.25 -6.55
C TYR A 11 -4.10 10.78 -7.25
N LYS A 12 -3.47 11.67 -8.04
CA LYS A 12 -2.16 11.44 -8.65
C LYS A 12 -1.08 11.29 -7.59
N GLU A 13 -0.99 12.22 -6.65
CA GLU A 13 0.01 12.15 -5.56
C GLU A 13 -0.22 10.91 -4.67
N LYS A 14 -1.49 10.53 -4.41
CA LYS A 14 -1.85 9.30 -3.68
C LYS A 14 -1.36 8.05 -4.42
N PHE A 15 -1.57 7.96 -5.73
CA PHE A 15 -1.09 6.86 -6.57
C PHE A 15 0.44 6.73 -6.52
N PHE A 16 1.18 7.83 -6.74
CA PHE A 16 2.63 7.80 -6.65
C PHE A 16 3.12 7.40 -5.25
N ARG A 17 2.46 7.83 -4.18
CA ARG A 17 2.82 7.43 -2.81
C ARG A 17 2.62 5.93 -2.59
N THR A 18 1.50 5.37 -3.05
CA THR A 18 1.26 3.92 -2.97
C THR A 18 2.31 3.16 -3.80
N LEU A 19 2.67 3.66 -4.99
CA LEU A 19 3.74 3.08 -5.80
C LEU A 19 5.11 3.12 -5.08
N TRP A 20 5.43 4.23 -4.42
CA TRP A 20 6.62 4.38 -3.59
C TRP A 20 6.63 3.47 -2.35
N MET A 21 5.47 2.98 -1.90
CA MET A 21 5.36 2.03 -0.80
C MET A 21 5.64 0.58 -1.21
N THR A 22 5.64 0.26 -2.51
CA THR A 22 5.94 -1.08 -3.05
C THR A 22 7.19 -1.75 -2.44
N PRO A 23 8.37 -1.09 -2.37
CA PRO A 23 9.55 -1.71 -1.75
C PRO A 23 9.33 -2.10 -0.29
N PHE A 24 8.57 -1.35 0.49
CA PHE A 24 8.27 -1.69 1.88
C PHE A 24 7.34 -2.91 1.99
N VAL A 25 6.35 -3.02 1.10
CA VAL A 25 5.47 -4.20 1.01
C VAL A 25 6.29 -5.44 0.65
N ILE A 26 7.28 -5.31 -0.25
CA ILE A 26 8.20 -6.38 -0.61
C ILE A 26 9.09 -6.75 0.59
N LEU A 27 9.70 -5.78 1.28
CA LEU A 27 10.52 -6.01 2.46
C LEU A 27 9.76 -6.75 3.57
N PHE A 28 8.46 -6.47 3.72
CA PHE A 28 7.61 -7.17 4.67
C PHE A 28 7.57 -8.70 4.46
N HIS A 29 7.80 -9.19 3.23
CA HIS A 29 7.86 -10.63 2.95
C HIS A 29 9.09 -11.30 3.55
N PHE A 30 10.18 -10.55 3.69
CA PHE A 30 11.44 -11.06 4.22
C PHE A 30 11.49 -11.03 5.75
N ILE A 31 10.53 -10.38 6.42
CA ILE A 31 10.47 -10.37 7.88
C ILE A 31 10.16 -11.79 8.38
N PRO A 32 11.00 -12.36 9.27
CA PRO A 32 10.76 -13.68 9.86
C PRO A 32 9.45 -13.74 10.63
N GLU A 33 8.72 -14.84 10.46
CA GLU A 33 7.43 -15.06 11.16
C GLU A 33 7.60 -15.10 12.68
N LYS A 34 8.76 -15.53 13.18
CA LYS A 34 9.10 -15.55 14.62
C LYS A 34 9.08 -14.17 15.30
N LEU A 35 9.15 -13.08 14.52
CA LEU A 35 9.05 -11.72 15.06
C LEU A 35 7.60 -11.30 15.31
N PHE A 36 6.63 -12.07 14.81
CA PHE A 36 5.22 -11.79 14.97
C PHE A 36 4.59 -12.80 15.93
N ALA A 37 4.05 -12.31 17.04
CA ALA A 37 3.28 -13.12 18.00
C ALA A 37 1.80 -13.26 17.59
N PHE A 38 1.51 -13.30 16.28
CA PHE A 38 0.13 -13.38 15.79
C PHE A 38 -0.37 -14.82 15.81
N PHE A 39 -1.64 -15.00 16.20
CA PHE A 39 -2.36 -16.27 16.02
C PHE A 39 -2.62 -16.61 14.54
N ILE A 40 -2.50 -15.62 13.65
CA ILE A 40 -2.78 -15.76 12.22
C ILE A 40 -1.46 -16.02 11.48
N PRO A 41 -1.39 -17.05 10.61
CA PRO A 41 -0.23 -17.29 9.75
C PRO A 41 0.17 -16.05 8.95
N LYS A 42 1.49 -15.78 8.89
CA LYS A 42 2.03 -14.63 8.16
C LYS A 42 1.59 -14.61 6.69
N SER A 43 1.47 -15.77 6.07
CA SER A 43 1.02 -15.93 4.68
C SER A 43 -0.36 -15.34 4.42
N ILE A 44 -1.30 -15.52 5.36
CA ILE A 44 -2.65 -14.95 5.27
C ILE A 44 -2.58 -13.43 5.41
N LEU A 45 -1.82 -12.94 6.39
CA LEU A 45 -1.67 -11.51 6.63
C LEU A 45 -1.03 -10.78 5.44
N VAL A 46 0.02 -11.37 4.86
CA VAL A 46 0.67 -10.89 3.64
C VAL A 46 -0.31 -10.86 2.46
N SER A 47 -1.13 -11.90 2.31
CA SER A 47 -2.14 -11.97 1.25
C SER A 47 -3.16 -10.84 1.37
N ILE A 48 -3.65 -10.57 2.59
CA ILE A 48 -4.58 -9.46 2.86
C ILE A 48 -3.94 -8.10 2.52
N ILE A 49 -2.69 -7.88 2.92
CA ILE A 49 -1.96 -6.65 2.61
C ILE A 49 -1.87 -6.45 1.09
N TRP A 50 -1.55 -7.48 0.33
CA TRP A 50 -1.51 -7.40 -1.14
C TRP A 50 -2.86 -7.05 -1.76
N VAL A 51 -3.94 -7.68 -1.30
CA VAL A 51 -5.29 -7.39 -1.81
C VAL A 51 -5.64 -5.92 -1.59
N ILE A 52 -5.40 -5.39 -0.38
CA ILE A 52 -5.65 -3.99 -0.04
C ILE A 52 -4.75 -3.06 -0.88
N PHE A 53 -3.47 -3.41 -1.03
CA PHE A 53 -2.50 -2.62 -1.79
C PHE A 53 -2.88 -2.51 -3.26
N ILE A 54 -3.21 -3.64 -3.90
CA ILE A 54 -3.68 -3.68 -5.30
C ILE A 54 -4.98 -2.89 -5.45
N TRP A 55 -5.93 -3.07 -4.53
CA TRP A 55 -7.17 -2.30 -4.53
C TRP A 55 -6.91 -0.79 -4.47
N GLN A 56 -6.00 -0.34 -3.60
CA GLN A 56 -5.63 1.07 -3.49
C GLN A 56 -5.00 1.62 -4.77
N ILE A 57 -4.09 0.86 -5.41
CA ILE A 57 -3.48 1.24 -6.69
C ILE A 57 -4.56 1.40 -7.76
N VAL A 58 -5.45 0.41 -7.91
CA VAL A 58 -6.50 0.43 -8.92
C VAL A 58 -7.49 1.58 -8.67
N TYR A 59 -7.93 1.76 -7.42
CA TYR A 59 -8.86 2.82 -7.06
C TYR A 59 -8.28 4.22 -7.32
N THR A 60 -7.05 4.47 -6.86
CA THR A 60 -6.38 5.76 -7.03
C THR A 60 -6.08 6.04 -8.49
N TYR A 61 -5.68 5.04 -9.28
CA TYR A 61 -5.47 5.16 -10.71
C TYR A 61 -6.75 5.50 -11.47
N LYS A 62 -7.84 4.73 -11.25
CA LYS A 62 -9.14 4.99 -11.88
C LYS A 62 -9.65 6.40 -11.56
N LYS A 63 -9.51 6.82 -10.30
CA LYS A 63 -9.97 8.13 -9.86
C LYS A 63 -9.09 9.26 -10.38
N TRP A 64 -7.78 9.06 -10.51
CA TRP A 64 -6.88 9.99 -11.19
C TRP A 64 -7.27 10.17 -12.66
N LYS A 65 -7.50 9.08 -13.40
CA LYS A 65 -7.90 9.13 -14.82
C LYS A 65 -9.28 9.74 -15.06
N ARG A 66 -10.19 9.65 -14.08
CA ARG A 66 -11.52 10.26 -14.14
C ARG A 66 -11.53 11.74 -13.73
N SER A 67 -10.51 12.17 -12.99
CA SER A 67 -10.36 13.56 -12.53
C SER A 67 -9.63 14.44 -13.56
N TYR A 68 -9.24 13.86 -14.69
CA TYR A 68 -8.62 14.50 -15.85
C TYR A 68 -9.59 14.43 -17.02
#